data_AF-E9HLJ7-F1
#
_entry.id   AF-E9HLJ7-F1
#
_cell.length_a   1.000
_cell.length_b   1.000
_cell.length_c   1.000
_cell.angle_alpha   90.00
_cell.angle_beta   90.00
_cell.angle_gamma   90.00
#
_symmetry.space_group_name_H-M   'P 1'
#
loop_
_entity.id
_entity.type
_entity.pdbx_description
1 polymer ?
#
loop_
_entity_poly.entity_id
_entity_poly.type
_entity_poly.pdbx_seq_one_letter_code
_entity_poly.pdbx_strand_id
1 'polypeptide(L)' 'MKAGSRLICYFPNWAYHRPGYGKYAVDDINATLHTDMVYAFAILDGNTYNIVEFDHAVVLGL' A
#
# COMPACT_ATOMS: atom_id res chain seq x y z
N MET A 1 -5.47 12.38 -19.02
CA MET A 1 -4.58 11.28 -19.44
C MET A 1 -4.87 10.96 -20.90
N LYS A 2 -3.86 10.63 -21.71
CA LYS A 2 -4.06 10.24 -23.12
C LYS A 2 -4.76 8.88 -23.15
N ALA A 3 -5.72 8.68 -24.06
CA ALA A 3 -6.34 7.38 -24.26
C ALA A 3 -5.27 6.31 -24.53
N GLY A 4 -5.26 5.25 -23.72
CA GLY A 4 -4.27 4.16 -23.78
C GLY A 4 -3.03 4.32 -22.88
N SER A 5 -2.89 5.42 -22.12
CA SER A 5 -1.82 5.54 -21.12
C SER A 5 -2.21 4.93 -19.78
N ARG A 6 -1.33 4.08 -19.23
CA ARG A 6 -1.48 3.47 -17.91
C ARG A 6 -0.70 4.28 -16.87
N LEU A 7 -1.34 4.72 -15.78
CA LEU A 7 -0.68 5.29 -14.61
C LEU A 7 -0.88 4.34 -13.43
N ILE A 8 0.20 3.71 -13.02
CA ILE A 8 0.22 2.78 -11.90
C ILE A 8 0.73 3.53 -10.67
N CYS A 9 -0.10 3.63 -9.64
CA CYS A 9 0.28 4.19 -8.35
C CYS A 9 0.55 3.08 -7.34
N TYR A 10 1.56 3.28 -6.49
CA TYR A 10 1.86 2.38 -5.38
C TYR A 10 1.43 3.04 -4.08
N PHE A 11 0.65 2.32 -3.28
CA PHE A 11 0.29 2.73 -1.93
C PHE A 11 1.13 1.95 -0.92
N PRO A 12 2.11 2.60 -0.27
CA PRO A 12 2.88 1.98 0.80
C PRO A 12 2.09 1.96 2.12
N ASN A 13 1.79 0.78 2.66
CA ASN A 13 0.94 0.61 3.85
C ASN A 13 1.48 1.34 5.09
N TRP A 14 2.80 1.45 5.26
CA TRP A 14 3.40 2.16 6.39
C TRP A 14 3.15 3.68 6.39
N ALA A 15 2.65 4.27 5.29
CA ALA A 15 2.24 5.67 5.28
C ALA A 15 1.04 5.95 6.21
N TYR A 16 0.25 4.92 6.50
CA TYR A 16 -0.86 4.99 7.46
C TYR A 16 -0.39 5.32 8.89
N HIS A 17 0.81 4.85 9.25
CA HIS A 17 1.38 4.99 10.61
C HIS A 17 2.14 6.30 10.82
N ARG A 18 2.31 7.13 9.78
CA ARG A 18 3.01 8.41 9.91
C ARG A 18 2.20 9.39 10.79
N PRO A 19 2.86 10.18 11.66
CA PRO A 19 2.15 11.17 12.49
C PRO A 19 1.84 12.46 11.73
N GLY A 20 0.82 13.18 12.20
CA GLY A 20 0.49 14.53 11.74
C GLY A 20 0.14 14.59 10.24
N TYR A 21 0.55 15.68 9.58
CA TYR A 21 0.28 15.91 8.15
C TYR A 21 0.94 14.90 7.20
N GLY A 22 1.87 14.08 7.70
CA GLY A 22 2.48 13.01 6.92
C GLY A 22 1.65 11.73 6.84
N LYS A 23 0.58 11.62 7.64
CA LYS A 23 -0.35 10.48 7.61
C LYS A 23 -1.05 10.42 6.25
N TYR A 24 -1.07 9.23 5.66
CA TYR A 24 -1.76 9.00 4.40
C TYR A 24 -2.40 7.61 4.43
N ALA A 25 -3.72 7.57 4.46
CA ALA A 25 -4.53 6.38 4.49
C ALA A 25 -5.10 6.06 3.10
N VAL A 26 -5.72 4.88 2.98
CA VAL A 26 -6.41 4.48 1.74
C VAL A 26 -7.51 5.49 1.37
N ASP A 27 -8.17 6.08 2.37
CA ASP A 27 -9.23 7.09 2.17
C ASP A 27 -8.71 8.42 1.57
N ASP A 28 -7.40 8.69 1.68
CA ASP A 28 -6.78 9.89 1.09
C ASP A 28 -6.45 9.71 -0.40
N ILE A 29 -6.66 8.52 -0.96
CA ILE A 29 -6.37 8.19 -2.35
C ILE A 29 -7.51 8.67 -3.26
N ASN A 30 -7.18 9.59 -4.17
CA ASN A 30 -8.10 9.94 -5.25
C ASN A 30 -7.99 8.93 -6.40
N ALA A 31 -8.92 7.96 -6.40
CA ALA A 31 -8.97 6.88 -7.37
C ALA A 31 -9.11 7.33 -8.84
N THR A 32 -9.55 8.56 -9.12
CA THR A 32 -9.71 9.06 -10.49
C THR A 32 -8.40 9.54 -11.11
N LEU A 33 -7.33 9.66 -10.32
CA LEU A 33 -6.04 10.18 -10.77
C LEU A 33 -5.15 9.12 -11.38
N HIS A 34 -5.47 7.83 -11.30
CA HIS A 34 -4.66 6.72 -11.77
C HIS A 34 -5.50 5.61 -12.41
N THR A 35 -4.86 4.77 -13.21
CA THR A 35 -5.55 3.64 -13.87
C THR A 35 -5.45 2.36 -13.05
N ASP A 36 -4.37 2.19 -12.31
CA ASP A 36 -4.11 1.01 -11.50
C ASP A 36 -3.49 1.39 -10.17
N MET A 37 -3.76 0.58 -9.14
CA MET A 37 -3.19 0.72 -7.82
C MET A 37 -2.51 -0.57 -7.39
N VAL A 38 -1.35 -0.45 -6.78
CA VAL A 38 -0.62 -1.55 -6.14
C VAL A 38 -0.56 -1.29 -4.64
N TYR A 39 -1.19 -2.14 -3.86
CA TYR A 39 -1.03 -2.14 -2.41
C TYR A 39 0.33 -2.76 -2.06
N ALA A 40 1.21 -1.99 -1.43
CA ALA A 40 2.60 -2.35 -1.22
C ALA A 40 2.94 -2.28 0.29
N PHE A 41 3.65 -3.24 0.87
CA PHE A 41 4.14 -4.51 0.31
C PHE A 41 3.52 -5.71 1.03
N ALA A 42 3.55 -6.85 0.36
CA ALA A 42 3.53 -8.15 1.03
C ALA A 42 4.97 -8.69 1.04
N ILE A 43 5.29 -9.59 1.97
CA ILE A 43 6.59 -10.24 2.05
C ILE A 43 6.42 -11.76 1.94
N LEU A 44 7.52 -12.47 1.74
CA LEU A 44 7.55 -13.92 1.73
C LEU A 44 7.99 -14.42 3.11
N ASP A 45 7.23 -15.31 3.72
CA ASP A 45 7.66 -15.99 4.95
C ASP A 45 8.90 -16.85 4.64
N GLY A 46 9.96 -16.67 5.43
CA GLY A 46 11.27 -17.28 5.15
C GLY A 46 11.32 -18.81 5.33
N ASN A 47 10.31 -19.41 5.97
CA ASN A 47 10.28 -20.85 6.25
C ASN A 47 9.29 -21.59 5.35
N THR A 48 8.10 -21.03 5.17
CA THR A 48 6.98 -21.65 4.46
C THR A 48 6.89 -21.21 3.01
N TYR A 49 7.57 -20.12 2.64
CA TYR A 49 7.49 -19.48 1.33
C TYR A 49 6.06 -19.06 0.94
N ASN A 50 5.21 -18.82 1.94
CA ASN A 50 3.90 -18.23 1.73
C ASN A 50 3.99 -16.70 1.71
N ILE A 51 3.09 -16.06 0.96
CA ILE A 51 2.93 -14.61 1.02
C ILE A 51 2.27 -14.26 2.35
N VAL A 52 2.86 -13.31 3.07
CA VAL A 52 2.34 -12.78 4.34
C VAL A 52 2.35 -11.25 4.32
N GLU A 53 1.55 -10.65 5.18
CA GLU A 53 1.47 -9.20 5.33
C GLU A 53 2.79 -8.59 5.83
N PHE A 54 3.11 -7.38 5.37
CA PHE A 54 4.20 -6.58 5.90
C PHE A 54 3.66 -5.40 6.69
N ASP A 55 3.15 -5.65 7.90
CA ASP A 55 2.71 -4.60 8.80
C ASP A 55 3.04 -4.96 10.24
N HIS A 56 3.85 -4.13 10.89
CA HIS A 56 4.24 -4.33 12.28
C HIS A 56 3.05 -4.29 13.24
N ALA A 57 2.00 -3.49 12.95
CA ALA A 57 0.83 -3.42 13.82
C ALA A 57 0.01 -4.72 13.74
N VAL A 58 -0.22 -5.21 12.52
CA VAL A 58 -0.95 -6.47 12.28
C VAL A 58 -0.18 -7.66 12.86
N VAL A 59 1.13 -7.71 12.66
CA VAL A 59 2.00 -8.78 13.19
C VAL A 59 2.07 -8.77 14.72
N LEU A 60 1.97 -7.59 15.36
CA LEU A 60 1.94 -7.47 16.82
C LEU A 60 0.51 -7.61 17.41
N GLY A 61 -0.52 -7.76 16.58
CA GLY A 61 -1.91 -7.85 17.01
C GLY A 61 -2.44 -6.58 17.68
N LEU A 62 -1.89 -5.42 17.31
CA LEU A 62 -2.21 -4.10 17.86
C LEU A 62 -3.16 -3.32 16.95
#